data_AF-A8MCI4-F1
#
_entry.id   AF-A8MCI4-F1
#
_cell.length_a   1.000
_cell.length_b   1.000
_cell.length_c   1.000
_cell.angle_alpha   90.00
_cell.angle_beta   90.00
_cell.angle_gamma   90.00
#
_symmetry.space_group_name_H-M   'P 1'
#
loop_
_entity.id
_entity.type
_entity.pdbx_description
1 polymer ?
#
loop_
_entity_poly.entity_id
_entity_poly.type
_entity_poly.pdbx_seq_one_letter_code
_entity_poly.pdbx_strand_id
1 'polypeptide(L)'
;MFNPNEVKRMLKRMGINVNVKDVDAVKVVVELRDGSSLELSNPTVVLLEMPGGVLLYQVQVDKRDVKTNQPQAPPRIVVKAQSPKYSEDDIRLVMDQTGVSRDEAIKALEEANGDLAEAILKLQKSGHHP
;
A
#
# COMPACT_ATOMS: atom_id res chain seq x y z
N MET A 1 10.16 33.25 -1.51
CA MET A 1 8.92 32.45 -1.40
C MET A 1 7.81 33.23 -2.08
N PHE A 2 7.12 32.65 -3.06
CA PHE A 2 6.10 33.36 -3.84
C PHE A 2 4.75 33.31 -3.11
N ASN A 3 4.28 34.46 -2.62
CA ASN A 3 2.95 34.60 -2.04
C ASN A 3 1.90 34.62 -3.18
N PRO A 4 0.89 33.73 -3.20
CA PRO A 4 -0.13 33.70 -4.26
C PRO A 4 -0.85 35.05 -4.44
N ASN A 5 -1.02 35.78 -3.34
CA ASN A 5 -1.60 37.12 -3.34
C ASN A 5 -0.72 38.18 -4.00
N GLU A 6 0.61 37.99 -4.01
CA GLU A 6 1.54 38.85 -4.75
C GLU A 6 1.51 38.52 -6.24
N VAL A 7 1.46 37.24 -6.60
CA VAL A 7 1.33 36.80 -7.99
C VAL A 7 0.03 37.33 -8.61
N LYS A 8 -1.09 37.22 -7.90
CA LYS A 8 -2.38 37.81 -8.29
C LYS A 8 -2.28 39.31 -8.53
N ARG A 9 -1.66 40.05 -7.60
CA ARG A 9 -1.46 41.50 -7.72
C ARG A 9 -0.57 41.88 -8.90
N MET A 10 0.48 41.10 -9.17
CA MET A 10 1.37 41.31 -10.30
C MET A 10 0.66 41.09 -11.65
N LEU A 11 -0.03 39.96 -11.81
CA LEU A 11 -0.77 39.64 -13.04
C LEU A 11 -1.88 40.66 -13.33
N LYS A 12 -2.57 41.14 -12.28
CA LYS A 12 -3.57 42.21 -12.40
C LYS A 12 -2.96 43.53 -12.91
N ARG A 13 -1.73 43.88 -12.50
CA ARG A 13 -1.01 45.07 -13.03
C ARG A 13 -0.62 44.93 -14.50
N MET A 14 -0.45 43.69 -14.99
CA MET A 14 -0.16 43.39 -16.39
C MET A 14 -1.43 43.29 -17.25
N GLY A 15 -2.61 43.61 -16.71
CA GLY A 15 -3.89 43.53 -17.42
C GLY A 15 -4.44 42.11 -17.58
N ILE A 16 -3.80 41.11 -16.96
CA ILE A 16 -4.25 39.72 -17.00
C ILE A 16 -5.18 39.50 -15.80
N ASN A 17 -6.48 39.38 -16.09
CA ASN A 17 -7.48 39.12 -15.07
C ASN A 17 -7.59 37.61 -14.84
N VAL A 18 -6.85 37.11 -13.85
CA VAL A 18 -6.89 35.70 -13.45
C VAL A 18 -7.80 35.52 -12.23
N ASN A 19 -8.68 34.52 -12.30
CA ASN A 19 -9.50 34.11 -11.17
C ASN A 19 -8.66 33.20 -10.27
N VAL A 20 -8.47 33.61 -9.01
CA VAL A 20 -7.70 32.86 -8.01
C VAL A 20 -8.68 32.41 -6.94
N LYS A 21 -8.75 31.10 -6.71
CA LYS A 21 -9.59 30.47 -5.68
C LYS A 21 -8.72 29.62 -4.77
N ASP A 22 -8.89 29.79 -3.47
CA ASP A 22 -8.35 28.85 -2.49
C ASP A 22 -9.19 27.56 -2.52
N VAL A 23 -8.52 26.42 -2.49
CA VAL A 23 -9.15 25.10 -2.50
C VAL A 23 -8.95 24.48 -1.13
N ASP A 24 -10.05 24.28 -0.41
CA ASP A 24 -10.07 23.64 0.90
C ASP A 24 -9.93 22.11 0.75
N ALA A 25 -8.68 21.66 0.58
CA ALA A 25 -8.34 20.27 0.35
C ALA A 25 -7.73 19.64 1.59
N VAL A 26 -8.33 18.54 2.08
CA VAL A 26 -7.77 17.74 3.18
C VAL A 26 -6.60 16.86 2.70
N LYS A 27 -6.64 16.43 1.44
CA LYS A 27 -5.64 15.54 0.83
C LYS A 27 -5.54 15.77 -0.67
N VAL A 28 -4.33 15.68 -1.22
CA VAL A 28 -4.07 15.59 -2.67
C VAL A 28 -3.37 14.28 -2.96
N VAL A 29 -3.82 13.57 -3.99
CA VAL A 29 -3.17 12.34 -4.48
C VAL A 29 -2.69 12.59 -5.90
N VAL A 30 -1.40 12.35 -6.16
CA VAL A 30 -0.81 12.44 -7.49
C VAL A 30 -0.46 11.02 -7.94
N GLU A 31 -1.21 10.51 -8.91
CA GLU A 31 -0.88 9.24 -9.56
C GLU A 31 0.18 9.46 -10.64
N LEU A 32 1.24 8.66 -10.58
CA LEU A 32 2.36 8.73 -11.49
C LEU A 32 2.24 7.64 -12.56
N ARG A 33 2.84 7.90 -13.73
CA ARG A 33 2.74 7.01 -14.90
C ARG A 33 3.39 5.64 -14.68
N ASP A 34 4.31 5.55 -13.73
CA ASP A 34 4.96 4.30 -13.34
C ASP A 34 4.09 3.44 -12.40
N GLY A 35 2.90 3.93 -12.03
CA GLY A 35 1.95 3.27 -11.13
C GLY A 35 2.19 3.59 -9.66
N SER A 36 3.15 4.46 -9.34
CA SER A 36 3.33 4.98 -7.99
C SER A 36 2.35 6.11 -7.71
N SER A 37 2.15 6.46 -6.44
CA SER A 37 1.36 7.64 -6.07
C SER A 37 2.01 8.43 -4.94
N LEU A 38 1.77 9.74 -4.96
CA LEU A 38 2.15 10.65 -3.88
C LEU A 38 0.88 11.06 -3.15
N GLU A 39 0.80 10.79 -1.85
CA GLU A 39 -0.26 11.28 -0.99
C GLU A 39 0.25 12.46 -0.16
N LEU A 40 -0.38 13.62 -0.35
CA LEU A 40 -0.05 14.89 0.29
C LEU A 40 -1.15 15.22 1.30
N SER A 41 -0.84 15.20 2.59
CA SER A 41 -1.81 15.50 3.68
C SER A 41 -1.76 16.96 4.08
N ASN A 42 -2.91 17.55 4.43
CA ASN A 42 -3.04 18.97 4.78
C ASN A 42 -2.38 19.95 3.78
N PRO A 43 -2.60 19.79 2.46
CA PRO A 43 -2.00 20.67 1.47
C PRO A 43 -2.67 22.06 1.46
N THR A 44 -1.88 23.09 1.18
CA THR A 44 -2.40 24.39 0.74
C THR A 44 -2.54 24.35 -0.78
N VAL A 45 -3.76 24.49 -1.30
CA VAL A 45 -4.06 24.39 -2.72
C VAL A 45 -4.69 25.68 -3.24
N VAL A 46 -4.17 26.20 -4.34
CA VAL A 46 -4.69 27.38 -5.03
C VAL A 46 -5.01 27.03 -6.48
N LEU A 47 -6.23 27.34 -6.92
CA LEU A 47 -6.70 27.21 -8.29
C LEU A 47 -6.61 28.57 -9.01
N LEU A 48 -5.95 28.56 -10.16
CA LEU A 48 -5.88 29.67 -11.11
C LEU A 48 -6.60 29.28 -12.40
N GLU A 49 -7.63 30.03 -12.76
CA GLU A 49 -8.34 29.86 -14.05
C GLU A 49 -7.73 30.83 -15.07
N MET A 50 -7.14 30.27 -16.13
CA MET A 50 -6.57 31.06 -17.23
C MET A 50 -7.57 31.17 -18.40
N PRO A 51 -7.47 32.24 -19.22
CA PRO A 51 -8.18 32.32 -20.49
C PRO A 51 -7.89 31.10 -21.38
N GLY A 52 -8.90 30.61 -22.10
CA GLY A 52 -8.77 29.40 -22.93
C GLY A 52 -9.08 28.09 -22.21
N GLY A 53 -9.59 28.14 -20.97
CA GLY A 53 -10.11 26.97 -20.26
C GLY A 53 -9.05 26.15 -19.53
N VAL A 54 -7.82 26.65 -19.41
CA VAL A 54 -6.75 25.98 -18.67
C VAL A 54 -6.88 26.26 -17.17
N LEU A 55 -6.89 25.19 -16.37
CA LEU A 55 -6.90 25.26 -14.91
C LEU A 55 -5.50 24.92 -14.38
N LEU A 56 -4.92 25.80 -13.58
CA LEU A 56 -3.63 25.57 -12.92
C LEU A 56 -3.86 25.42 -11.41
N TYR A 57 -3.49 24.26 -10.87
CA TYR A 57 -3.50 24.00 -9.44
C TYR A 57 -2.08 24.11 -8.89
N GLN A 58 -1.88 25.00 -7.91
CA GLN A 58 -0.64 25.08 -7.15
C GLN A 58 -0.84 24.40 -5.81
N VAL A 59 -0.07 23.35 -5.55
CA VAL A 59 -0.13 22.56 -4.31
C VAL A 59 1.16 22.78 -3.52
N GLN A 60 1.03 23.18 -2.25
CA GLN A 60 2.13 23.30 -1.30
C GLN A 60 1.85 22.40 -0.10
N VAL A 61 2.85 21.65 0.35
CA VAL A 61 2.73 20.71 1.48
C VAL A 61 4.07 20.59 2.19
N ASP A 62 4.05 20.35 3.50
CA ASP A 62 5.28 20.05 4.24
C ASP A 62 5.83 18.68 3.83
N LYS A 63 7.15 18.55 3.74
CA LYS A 63 7.81 17.31 3.35
C LYS A 63 7.41 16.12 4.24
N ARG A 64 7.14 16.35 5.52
CA ARG A 64 6.73 15.30 6.48
C ARG A 64 5.34 14.73 6.19
N ASP A 65 4.50 15.51 5.50
CA ASP A 65 3.11 15.19 5.20
C ASP A 65 2.96 14.58 3.79
N VAL A 66 4.09 14.24 3.14
CA VAL A 66 4.18 13.54 1.86
C VAL A 66 4.49 12.07 2.08
N LYS A 67 3.64 11.19 1.55
CA LYS A 67 3.88 9.74 1.49
C LYS A 67 3.98 9.28 0.05
N THR A 68 4.98 8.46 -0.26
CA THR A 68 5.13 7.84 -1.57
C THR A 68 4.69 6.38 -1.50
N ASN A 69 3.66 6.04 -2.26
CA ASN A 69 3.26 4.67 -2.50
C ASN A 69 3.96 4.23 -3.78
N GLN A 70 4.88 3.26 -3.70
CA GLN A 70 5.45 2.67 -4.89
C GLN A 70 4.41 1.83 -5.62
N PRO A 71 4.54 1.63 -6.95
CA PRO A 71 3.67 0.72 -7.67
C PRO A 71 3.89 -0.64 -7.03
N GLN A 72 2.87 -1.16 -6.34
CA GLN A 72 2.87 -2.57 -6.04
C GLN A 72 2.89 -3.24 -7.40
N ALA A 73 3.93 -4.05 -7.68
CA ALA A 73 3.91 -4.97 -8.81
C ALA A 73 2.49 -5.56 -8.89
N PRO A 74 1.90 -5.69 -10.09
CA PRO A 74 0.52 -6.16 -10.24
C PRO A 74 0.34 -7.32 -9.28
N PRO A 75 -0.76 -7.40 -8.52
CA PRO A 75 -0.92 -8.46 -7.56
C PRO A 75 -0.70 -9.75 -8.36
N ARG A 76 0.48 -10.36 -8.21
CA ARG A 76 0.55 -11.81 -8.21
C ARG A 76 -0.57 -12.12 -7.27
N ILE A 77 -1.54 -12.89 -7.75
CA ILE A 77 -2.51 -13.52 -6.90
C ILE A 77 -1.64 -14.23 -5.86
N VAL A 78 -1.36 -13.54 -4.76
CA VAL A 78 -1.05 -14.14 -3.50
C VAL A 78 -2.40 -14.74 -3.16
N VAL A 79 -2.66 -15.90 -3.78
CA VAL A 79 -3.13 -17.05 -3.01
C VAL A 79 -2.38 -16.88 -1.71
N LYS A 80 -3.10 -16.67 -0.62
CA LYS A 80 -2.53 -16.58 0.72
C LYS A 80 -1.63 -17.79 0.92
N ALA A 81 -0.41 -17.76 0.41
CA ALA A 81 0.71 -18.47 0.93
C ALA A 81 0.96 -17.68 2.20
N GLN A 82 0.14 -18.03 3.19
CA GLN A 82 0.45 -17.82 4.58
C GLN A 82 1.95 -18.08 4.65
N SER A 83 2.73 -17.06 4.98
CA SER A 83 4.11 -17.25 5.37
C SER A 83 4.08 -18.46 6.29
N PRO A 84 4.73 -19.57 5.95
CA PRO A 84 4.63 -20.75 6.78
C PRO A 84 5.10 -20.31 8.16
N LYS A 85 4.18 -20.36 9.13
CA LYS A 85 4.42 -19.94 10.51
C LYS A 85 5.47 -20.84 11.18
N TYR A 86 5.76 -21.97 10.52
CA TYR A 86 6.71 -23.02 10.84
C TYR A 86 7.79 -23.09 9.77
N SER A 87 8.96 -23.61 10.13
CA SER A 87 10.04 -23.76 9.17
C SER A 87 9.66 -24.75 8.06
N GLU A 88 10.19 -24.58 6.85
CA GLU A 88 10.00 -25.55 5.77
C GLU A 88 10.55 -26.93 6.14
N ASP A 89 11.59 -27.00 6.98
CA ASP A 89 12.14 -28.24 7.52
C ASP A 89 11.14 -28.97 8.43
N ASP A 90 10.44 -28.26 9.32
CA ASP A 90 9.42 -28.87 10.19
C ASP A 90 8.23 -29.39 9.38
N ILE A 91 7.75 -28.61 8.40
CA ILE A 91 6.66 -29.00 7.51
C ILE A 91 7.05 -30.25 6.72
N ARG A 92 8.27 -30.28 6.17
CA ARG A 92 8.79 -31.42 5.42
C ARG A 92 8.93 -32.66 6.30
N LEU A 93 9.42 -32.50 7.53
CA LEU A 93 9.57 -33.64 8.43
C LEU A 93 8.20 -34.23 8.81
N VAL A 94 7.20 -33.39 9.05
CA VAL A 94 5.82 -33.86 9.28
C VAL A 94 5.32 -34.63 8.06
N MET A 95 5.45 -34.07 6.86
CA MET A 95 5.04 -34.75 5.62
C MET A 95 5.74 -36.10 5.41
N ASP A 96 7.06 -36.17 5.62
CA ASP A 96 7.83 -37.41 5.44
C ASP A 96 7.47 -38.48 6.48
N GLN A 97 7.15 -38.09 7.72
CA GLN A 97 6.83 -39.02 8.81
C GLN A 97 5.37 -39.47 8.84
N THR A 98 4.46 -38.68 8.25
CA THR A 98 3.02 -38.95 8.32
C THR A 98 2.37 -39.16 6.95
N GLY A 99 3.06 -38.86 5.85
CA GLY A 99 2.60 -39.05 4.48
C GLY A 99 1.50 -38.08 4.03
N VAL A 100 1.26 -36.99 4.77
CA VAL A 100 0.15 -36.04 4.50
C VAL A 100 0.55 -34.94 3.53
N SER A 101 -0.45 -34.23 3.01
CA SER A 101 -0.21 -33.06 2.17
C SER A 101 0.39 -31.88 2.94
N ARG A 102 1.07 -30.96 2.25
CA ARG A 102 1.69 -29.77 2.87
C ARG A 102 0.69 -28.95 3.68
N ASP A 103 -0.55 -28.85 3.23
CA ASP A 103 -1.61 -28.11 3.91
C ASP A 103 -1.98 -28.77 5.25
N GLU A 104 -2.11 -30.10 5.27
CA GLU A 104 -2.38 -30.88 6.48
C GLU A 104 -1.20 -30.84 7.47
N ALA A 105 0.04 -30.84 6.97
CA ALA A 105 1.23 -30.70 7.79
C ALA A 105 1.29 -29.33 8.48
N ILE A 106 0.97 -28.24 7.75
CA ILE A 106 0.87 -26.89 8.33
C ILE A 106 -0.21 -26.86 9.41
N LYS A 107 -1.39 -27.40 9.11
CA LYS A 107 -2.51 -27.43 10.06
C LYS A 107 -2.18 -28.23 11.33
N ALA A 108 -1.48 -29.36 11.20
CA ALA A 108 -1.05 -30.14 12.35
C ALA A 108 -0.05 -29.40 13.23
N LEU A 109 0.89 -28.66 12.63
CA LEU A 109 1.81 -27.79 13.35
C LEU A 109 1.08 -26.60 14.01
N GLU A 110 0.05 -26.04 13.36
CA GLU A 110 -0.83 -25.03 13.96
C GLU A 110 -1.57 -25.54 15.20
N GLU A 111 -2.16 -26.72 15.10
CA GLU A 111 -2.90 -27.32 16.21
C GLU A 111 -1.99 -27.79 17.34
N ALA A 112 -0.73 -28.15 17.04
CA ALA A 112 0.31 -28.49 17.99
C ALA A 112 1.07 -27.25 18.53
N ASN A 113 0.63 -26.02 18.18
CA ASN A 113 1.31 -24.77 18.54
C ASN A 113 2.81 -24.72 18.18
N GLY A 114 3.22 -25.45 17.15
CA GLY A 114 4.62 -25.56 16.71
C GLY A 114 5.44 -26.68 17.36
N ASP A 115 4.83 -27.56 18.15
CA ASP A 115 5.48 -28.79 18.60
C ASP A 115 5.47 -29.85 17.48
N LEU A 116 6.64 -30.09 16.90
CA LEU A 116 6.85 -31.05 15.83
C LEU A 116 6.50 -32.48 16.23
N ALA A 117 6.84 -32.90 17.45
CA ALA A 117 6.58 -34.26 17.91
C ALA A 117 5.08 -34.48 18.15
N GLU A 118 4.41 -33.50 18.74
CA GLU A 118 2.96 -33.55 18.95
C GLU A 118 2.21 -33.54 17.61
N ALA A 119 2.63 -32.74 16.63
CA ALA A 119 2.05 -32.72 15.29
C ALA A 119 2.17 -34.09 14.58
N ILE A 120 3.34 -34.72 14.61
CA ILE A 120 3.57 -36.04 14.01
C ILE A 120 2.71 -37.10 14.71
N LEU A 121 2.71 -37.14 16.05
CA LEU A 121 1.93 -38.11 16.82
C LEU A 121 0.42 -37.96 16.59
N LYS A 122 -0.05 -36.71 16.46
CA LYS A 122 -1.46 -36.43 16.19
C LYS A 122 -1.87 -36.93 14.83
N LEU A 123 -1.05 -36.69 13.80
CA LEU A 123 -1.31 -37.18 12.45
C LEU A 123 -1.18 -38.70 12.34
N GLN A 124 -0.23 -39.33 13.04
CA GLN A 124 -0.11 -40.79 13.09
C GLN A 124 -1.31 -41.45 13.79
N LYS A 125 -1.83 -40.86 14.86
CA LYS A 125 -3.06 -41.34 15.51
C LYS A 125 -4.30 -41.15 14.64
N SER A 126 -4.29 -40.12 13.78
CA SER A 126 -5.37 -39.85 12.81
C SER A 126 -5.22 -40.69 11.53
N GLY A 127 -4.04 -41.29 11.31
CA GLY A 127 -3.62 -41.95 10.07
C GLY A 127 -3.22 -43.43 10.23
N HIS A 128 -3.76 -44.14 11.22
CA HIS A 128 -3.59 -45.58 11.40
C HIS A 128 -4.98 -46.22 11.47
N HIS A 129 -5.40 -47.22 10.68
CA HIS A 129 -4.77 -48.20 9.78
C HIS A 129 -5.92 -48.95 9.04
N PRO A 130 -5.73 -49.83 8.04
CA PRO A 130 -4.51 -50.25 7.33
C PRO A 130 -4.53 -49.92 5.82
#